data_AF-A0A975R4X8-F1
#
_entry.id   AF-A0A975R4X8-F1
#
_cell.length_a   1.000
_cell.length_b   1.000
_cell.length_c   1.000
_cell.angle_alpha   90.00
_cell.angle_beta   90.00
_cell.angle_gamma   90.00
#
_symmetry.space_group_name_H-M   'P 1'
#
loop_
_entity.id
_entity.type
_entity.pdbx_description
1 polymer ?
#
loop_
_entity_poly.entity_id
_entity_poly.type
_entity_poly.pdbx_seq_one_letter_code
_entity_poly.pdbx_strand_id
1 'polypeptide(L)'
;MTARAIFGEEDDALAVARRLRADGFEATAAREPFAGEDDDEDHAWAVRTDAPEAALDLLCEEYDGWLDAEPPPHSRPPLDLPAAPRRHHRPPRE
;
A
#
# COMPACT_ATOMS: atom_id res chain seq x y z
N MET A 1 -15.15 -9.57 0.72
CA MET A 1 -13.80 -9.06 1.04
C MET A 1 -13.58 -7.86 0.15
N THR A 2 -13.14 -6.73 0.69
CA THR A 2 -12.94 -5.50 -0.10
C THR A 2 -11.47 -5.44 -0.49
N ALA A 3 -11.19 -5.49 -1.80
CA ALA A 3 -9.84 -5.37 -2.33
C ALA A 3 -9.43 -3.89 -2.41
N ARG A 4 -8.12 -3.62 -2.30
CA ARG A 4 -7.54 -2.28 -2.38
C ARG A 4 -6.38 -2.28 -3.38
N ALA A 5 -6.26 -1.22 -4.16
CA ALA A 5 -5.12 -0.96 -5.03
C ALA A 5 -4.72 0.51 -4.92
N ILE A 6 -3.46 0.80 -5.21
CA ILE A 6 -2.88 2.13 -5.13
C ILE A 6 -2.35 2.55 -6.50
N PHE A 7 -2.54 3.83 -6.83
CA PHE A 7 -2.15 4.45 -8.09
C PHE A 7 -1.42 5.75 -7.81
N GLY A 8 -0.43 6.08 -8.63
CA GLY A 8 0.26 7.37 -8.55
C GLY A 8 -0.63 8.52 -9.01
N GLU A 9 -1.33 8.34 -10.14
CA GLU A 9 -2.10 9.39 -10.81
C GLU A 9 -3.60 9.34 -10.47
N GLU A 10 -4.24 10.52 -10.35
CA GLU A 10 -5.69 10.64 -10.11
C GLU A 10 -6.49 10.05 -11.28
N ASP A 11 -6.10 10.37 -12.51
CA ASP A 11 -6.81 9.96 -13.72
C ASP A 11 -6.87 8.43 -13.85
N ASP A 12 -5.78 7.75 -13.53
CA ASP A 12 -5.69 6.28 -13.52
C ASP A 12 -6.60 5.67 -12.46
N ALA A 13 -6.55 6.18 -11.22
CA ALA A 13 -7.42 5.72 -10.15
C ALA A 13 -8.92 5.91 -10.51
N LEU A 14 -9.27 7.03 -11.13
CA LEU A 14 -10.62 7.31 -11.59
C LEU A 14 -11.03 6.42 -12.78
N ALA A 15 -10.13 6.14 -13.71
CA ALA A 15 -10.37 5.25 -14.84
C ALA A 15 -10.66 3.82 -14.36
N VAL A 16 -9.83 3.28 -13.47
CA VAL A 16 -10.02 1.97 -12.83
C VAL A 16 -11.36 1.91 -12.09
N ALA A 17 -11.67 2.92 -11.26
CA ALA A 17 -12.93 2.95 -10.52
C ALA A 17 -14.16 3.07 -11.44
N ARG A 18 -14.06 3.74 -12.60
CA ARG A 18 -15.14 3.79 -13.60
C ARG A 18 -15.30 2.44 -14.29
N ARG A 19 -14.19 1.80 -14.64
CA ARG A 19 -14.18 0.49 -15.30
C ARG A 19 -14.84 -0.58 -14.43
N LEU A 20 -14.43 -0.68 -13.17
CA LEU A 20 -15.01 -1.62 -12.21
C LEU A 20 -16.52 -1.42 -12.03
N ARG A 21 -16.98 -0.16 -11.95
CA ARG A 21 -18.42 0.14 -11.89
C ARG A 21 -19.17 -0.25 -13.16
N ALA A 22 -18.56 -0.07 -14.33
CA ALA A 22 -19.15 -0.51 -15.60
C ALA A 22 -19.25 -2.04 -15.67
N ASP A 23 -18.31 -2.75 -15.05
CA ASP A 23 -18.32 -4.21 -14.92
C ASP A 23 -19.25 -4.72 -13.80
N GLY A 24 -19.92 -3.81 -13.06
CA GLY A 24 -20.97 -4.11 -12.08
C GLY A 24 -20.51 -4.17 -10.63
N PHE A 25 -19.26 -3.79 -10.34
CA PHE A 25 -18.69 -3.78 -9.00
C PHE A 25 -18.87 -2.43 -8.31
N GLU A 26 -18.93 -2.44 -6.99
CA GLU A 26 -18.78 -1.22 -6.20
C GLU A 26 -17.30 -0.83 -6.19
N ALA A 27 -17.00 0.43 -6.53
CA ALA A 27 -15.64 0.95 -6.47
C ALA A 27 -15.64 2.40 -5.98
N THR A 28 -14.59 2.81 -5.27
CA THR A 28 -14.35 4.19 -4.80
C THR A 28 -12.87 4.52 -4.93
N ALA A 29 -12.54 5.75 -5.29
CA ALA A 29 -11.17 6.25 -5.37
C ALA A 29 -11.02 7.42 -4.39
N ALA A 30 -9.96 7.42 -3.58
CA ALA A 30 -9.71 8.44 -2.57
C ALA A 30 -8.22 8.75 -2.45
N ARG A 31 -7.89 10.04 -2.27
CA ARG A 31 -6.54 10.50 -1.92
C ARG A 31 -6.33 10.30 -0.42
N GLU A 32 -5.37 9.48 -0.02
CA GLU A 32 -5.12 9.21 1.41
C GLU A 32 -3.82 9.90 1.88
N PRO A 33 -3.87 10.76 2.90
CA PRO A 33 -2.69 11.44 3.42
C PRO A 33 -1.82 10.47 4.23
N PHE A 34 -0.57 10.29 3.83
CA PHE A 34 0.41 9.59 4.65
C PHE A 34 0.86 10.49 5.80
N ALA A 35 0.40 10.17 7.02
CA ALA A 35 0.99 10.55 8.30
C ALA A 35 1.62 11.96 8.43
N GLY A 36 0.83 13.02 8.19
CA GLY A 36 1.07 14.34 8.79
C GLY A 36 2.29 15.14 8.31
N GLU A 37 2.97 14.72 7.24
CA GLU A 37 3.86 15.60 6.48
C GLU A 37 3.13 16.03 5.20
N ASP A 38 2.74 17.30 5.20
CA ASP A 38 2.14 18.05 4.08
C ASP A 38 3.26 18.33 3.04
N ASP A 39 3.76 17.26 2.41
CA ASP A 39 4.55 17.40 1.18
C ASP A 39 3.54 17.28 0.03
N ASP A 40 3.24 18.44 -0.56
CA ASP A 40 2.09 18.68 -1.44
C ASP A 40 2.18 17.93 -2.78
N GLU A 41 3.32 17.29 -3.06
CA GLU A 41 3.64 16.62 -4.31
C GLU A 41 3.42 15.10 -4.20
N ASP A 42 2.40 14.63 -4.93
CA ASP A 42 2.10 13.22 -5.25
C ASP A 42 1.72 12.29 -4.07
N HIS A 43 0.62 12.61 -3.38
CA HIS A 43 -0.06 11.58 -2.59
C HIS A 43 -0.78 10.59 -3.50
N ALA A 44 -0.43 9.32 -3.35
CA ALA A 44 -1.04 8.23 -4.08
C ALA A 44 -2.55 8.11 -3.81
N TRP A 45 -3.26 7.63 -4.83
CA TRP A 45 -4.70 7.38 -4.82
C TRP A 45 -5.01 5.93 -4.51
N ALA A 46 -5.91 5.70 -3.55
CA ALA A 46 -6.39 4.38 -3.21
C ALA A 46 -7.73 4.09 -3.87
N VAL A 47 -7.82 2.98 -4.62
CA VAL A 47 -9.08 2.41 -5.11
C VAL A 47 -9.50 1.26 -4.22
N ARG A 48 -10.74 1.29 -3.74
CA ARG A 48 -11.35 0.20 -2.93
C ARG A 48 -12.56 -0.35 -3.66
N THR A 49 -12.68 -1.67 -3.73
CA THR A 49 -13.74 -2.35 -4.49
C THR A 49 -14.14 -3.69 -3.88
N ASP A 50 -15.35 -4.15 -4.16
CA ASP A 50 -15.80 -5.52 -3.89
C ASP A 50 -15.47 -6.53 -5.01
N ALA A 51 -14.81 -6.07 -6.08
CA ALA A 51 -14.34 -6.92 -7.16
C ALA A 51 -13.30 -7.95 -6.68
N PRO A 52 -13.15 -9.09 -7.38
CA PRO A 52 -12.09 -10.05 -7.10
C PRO A 52 -10.70 -9.43 -7.24
N GLU A 53 -9.78 -9.79 -6.35
CA GLU A 53 -8.39 -9.29 -6.39
C GLU A 53 -7.73 -9.54 -7.74
N ALA A 54 -7.98 -10.70 -8.36
CA ALA A 54 -7.46 -11.00 -9.70
C ALA A 54 -7.96 -10.05 -10.80
N ALA A 55 -9.18 -9.51 -10.67
CA ALA A 55 -9.69 -8.52 -11.63
C ALA A 55 -9.04 -7.15 -11.40
N LEU A 56 -8.81 -6.80 -10.14
CA LEU A 56 -8.13 -5.56 -9.76
C LEU A 56 -6.64 -5.60 -10.13
N ASP A 57 -5.98 -6.74 -9.96
CA ASP A 57 -4.56 -6.98 -10.30
C ASP A 57 -4.28 -6.73 -11.78
N LEU A 58 -5.15 -7.20 -12.68
CA LEU A 58 -5.07 -6.93 -14.12
C LEU A 58 -5.17 -5.42 -14.43
N LEU A 59 -5.99 -4.68 -13.69
CA LEU A 59 -6.11 -3.22 -13.84
C LEU A 59 -4.90 -2.50 -13.25
N CYS A 60 -4.29 -3.03 -12.19
CA CYS A 60 -3.02 -2.52 -11.69
C CYS A 60 -1.92 -2.64 -12.76
N GLU A 61 -1.83 -3.77 -13.46
CA GLU A 61 -0.88 -3.95 -14.56
C GLU A 61 -1.13 -2.98 -15.73
N GLU A 62 -2.39 -2.63 -16.02
CA GLU A 62 -2.77 -1.72 -17.12
C GLU A 62 -2.52 -0.24 -16.78
N TYR A 63 -2.79 0.17 -15.55
CA TYR A 63 -2.78 1.58 -15.10
C TYR A 63 -1.63 1.89 -14.12
N ASP A 64 -0.52 1.15 -14.21
CA ASP A 64 0.69 1.32 -13.40
C ASP A 64 0.43 1.39 -11.87
N GLY A 65 -0.55 0.61 -11.42
CA GLY A 65 -0.93 0.50 -10.01
C GLY A 65 -0.32 -0.72 -9.34
N TRP A 66 -0.52 -0.83 -8.03
CA TRP A 66 -0.21 -2.05 -7.28
C TRP A 66 -1.35 -2.46 -6.36
N LEU A 67 -1.61 -3.76 -6.30
CA LEU A 67 -2.57 -4.32 -5.35
C LEU A 67 -2.03 -4.16 -3.93
N ASP A 68 -2.83 -3.55 -3.06
CA ASP A 68 -2.56 -3.49 -1.63
C ASP A 68 -3.24 -4.67 -0.94
N ALA A 69 -2.68 -5.85 -1.14
CA ALA A 69 -3.08 -7.03 -0.42
C ALA A 69 -2.62 -6.90 1.02
N GLU A 70 -3.56 -6.74 1.96
CA GLU A 70 -3.25 -6.72 3.38
C GLU A 70 -2.58 -8.06 3.73
N PRO A 71 -1.28 -8.08 4.10
CA PRO A 71 -0.62 -9.35 4.37
C PRO A 71 -1.36 -10.05 5.50
N PRO A 72 -1.59 -11.38 5.42
CA PRO A 72 -2.31 -12.10 6.48
C PRO A 72 -1.63 -11.78 7.81
N PRO A 73 -2.38 -11.53 8.90
CA PRO A 73 -1.80 -11.05 10.15
C PRO A 73 -0.66 -11.96 10.58
N HIS A 74 0.57 -11.45 10.43
CA HIS A 74 1.76 -12.17 10.82
C HIS A 74 1.86 -12.08 12.34
N SER A 75 1.27 -13.03 13.05
CA SER A 75 1.55 -13.21 14.48
C SER A 75 2.96 -13.80 14.64
N ARG A 76 3.98 -12.98 14.39
CA ARG A 76 5.36 -13.37 14.71
C ARG A 76 5.56 -13.12 16.20
N PRO A 77 6.11 -14.10 16.96
CA PRO A 77 6.54 -13.82 18.33
C PRO A 77 7.55 -12.66 18.30
N PRO A 78 7.63 -11.83 19.36
CA PRO A 78 8.60 -10.76 19.44
C PRO A 78 10.00 -11.28 19.12
N LEU A 79 10.75 -10.58 18.27
CA LEU A 79 12.15 -10.94 18.06
C LEU A 79 12.90 -10.75 19.38
N ASP A 80 13.69 -11.77 19.76
CA ASP A 80 14.60 -11.69 20.89
C ASP A 80 15.80 -10.81 20.50
N LEU A 81 15.60 -9.49 20.61
CA LEU A 81 16.60 -8.50 20.30
C LEU A 81 17.62 -8.42 21.45
N PRO A 82 18.92 -8.21 21.15
CA PRO A 82 19.91 -8.00 22.19
C PRO A 82 19.53 -6.77 23.04
N ALA A 83 19.50 -6.94 24.36
CA ALA A 83 19.11 -5.89 25.31
C ALA A 83 20.05 -4.66 25.31
N ALA A 84 21.20 -4.75 24.63
CA ALA A 84 22.14 -3.65 24.48
C ALA A 84 22.82 -3.67 23.10
N PRO A 85 23.18 -2.50 22.55
CA PRO A 85 23.93 -2.40 21.30
C PRO A 85 25.30 -3.06 21.40
N ARG A 86 25.79 -3.65 20.31
CA ARG A 86 27.13 -4.27 20.25
C ARG A 86 28.20 -3.18 20.32
N ARG A 87 29.10 -3.26 21.30
CA ARG A 87 30.24 -2.34 21.44
C ARG A 87 31.41 -2.85 20.59
N HIS A 88 31.69 -2.17 19.48
CA HIS A 88 32.79 -2.51 18.57
C HIS A 88 34.11 -1.76 18.86
N HIS A 89 34.14 -0.87 19.85
CA HIS A 89 35.37 -0.16 20.21
C HIS A 89 36.19 -0.91 21.27
N ARG A 90 37.46 -1.18 20.94
CA ARG A 90 38.48 -1.69 21.87
C ARG A 90 38.93 -0.56 22.80
N PRO A 91 39.09 -0.79 24.12
CA PRO A 91 39.62 0.25 25.01
C PRO A 91 41.07 0.61 24.63
N PRO A 92 41.52 1.85 24.91
CA PRO A 92 42.90 2.24 24.71
C PRO A 92 43.83 1.32 25.51
N ARG A 93 44.94 0.91 24.90
CA ARG A 93 46.01 0.19 25.60
C ARG A 93 46.80 1.19 26.45
N GLU A 94 46.98 0.87 27.73
CA GLU A 94 47.94 1.52 28.62
C GLU A 94 49.39 1.24 28.22
#